data_AF-A0A2E9FEZ4-F1
#
_entry.id   AF-A0A2E9FEZ4-F1
#
_cell.length_a   1.000
_cell.length_b   1.000
_cell.length_c   1.000
_cell.angle_alpha   90.00
_cell.angle_beta   90.00
_cell.angle_gamma   90.00
#
_symmetry.space_group_name_H-M   'P 1'
#
loop_
_entity.id
_entity.type
_entity.pdbx_description
1 polymer ?
#
loop_
_entity_poly.entity_id
_entity_poly.type
_entity_poly.pdbx_seq_one_letter_code
_entity_poly.pdbx_strand_id
1 'polypeptide(L)'
;MLLRENSRQFNSFVAFSTDEGEHWSEPIELSASLTGDRHTCRYAKDGRLVIVFRDTTRDSPTHGDWVAWIGKYHDIVNREEGQYRIRLMDNKKGSDCCYPGVECLTDGTIVTTTYGHWIENESPFIVSVRFKLEEIDTLAQNT
;
A
#
# COMPACT_ATOMS: atom_id res chain seq x y z
N MET A 1 -6.52 -11.77 3.01
CA MET A 1 -7.22 -10.85 2.10
C MET A 1 -7.32 -9.50 2.76
N LEU A 2 -6.84 -8.44 2.10
CA LEU A 2 -7.00 -7.05 2.54
C LEU A 2 -8.27 -6.49 1.92
N LEU A 3 -9.03 -5.75 2.71
CA LEU A 3 -10.39 -5.32 2.38
C LEU A 3 -10.49 -3.81 2.53
N ARG A 4 -10.92 -3.17 1.45
CA ARG A 4 -11.37 -1.78 1.49
C ARG A 4 -12.64 -1.68 2.34
N GLU A 5 -12.67 -0.68 3.21
CA GLU A 5 -13.86 -0.26 3.96
C GLU A 5 -14.57 0.89 3.22
N ASN A 6 -15.85 0.71 2.88
CA ASN A 6 -16.58 1.64 2.01
C ASN A 6 -17.38 2.70 2.77
N SER A 7 -17.78 2.46 4.02
CA SER A 7 -18.57 3.42 4.82
C SER A 7 -17.75 4.63 5.26
N ARG A 8 -16.42 4.50 5.23
CA ARG A 8 -15.42 5.46 5.73
C ARG A 8 -15.54 5.73 7.24
N GLN A 9 -16.11 4.78 7.98
CA GLN A 9 -16.26 4.87 9.44
C GLN A 9 -15.16 4.12 10.18
N PHE A 10 -14.58 3.11 9.56
CA PHE A 10 -13.57 2.23 10.16
C PHE A 10 -12.29 2.23 9.31
N ASN A 11 -11.24 1.63 9.86
CA ASN A 11 -10.05 1.35 9.08
C ASN A 11 -10.31 0.26 8.03
N SER A 12 -9.35 0.03 7.13
CA SER A 12 -9.41 -1.16 6.27
C SER A 12 -9.41 -2.44 7.09
N PHE A 13 -9.84 -3.56 6.50
CA PHE A 13 -9.93 -4.83 7.20
C PHE A 13 -9.00 -5.88 6.61
N VAL A 14 -8.71 -6.91 7.40
CA VAL A 14 -8.05 -8.13 6.95
C VAL A 14 -8.82 -9.35 7.40
N ALA A 15 -8.94 -10.33 6.51
CA ALA A 15 -9.36 -11.68 6.83
C ALA A 15 -8.25 -12.65 6.45
N PHE A 16 -8.05 -13.71 7.23
CA PHE A 16 -6.99 -14.69 7.03
C PHE A 16 -7.58 -16.04 6.61
N SER A 17 -6.83 -16.76 5.77
CA SER A 17 -7.09 -18.15 5.44
C SER A 17 -5.78 -18.92 5.62
N THR A 18 -5.91 -20.15 6.11
CA THR A 18 -4.81 -21.09 6.33
C THR A 18 -4.95 -22.36 5.49
N ASP A 19 -5.93 -22.38 4.58
CA ASP A 19 -6.35 -23.51 3.76
C ASP A 19 -6.60 -23.07 2.31
N GLU A 20 -5.69 -22.24 1.80
CA GLU A 20 -5.69 -21.78 0.41
C GLU A 20 -6.98 -21.08 -0.06
N GLY A 21 -7.73 -20.51 0.88
CA GLY A 21 -8.93 -19.70 0.62
C GLY A 21 -10.25 -20.46 0.74
N GLU A 22 -10.25 -21.71 1.19
CA GLU A 22 -11.48 -22.46 1.48
C GLU A 22 -12.28 -21.82 2.62
N HIS A 23 -11.60 -21.47 3.72
CA HIS A 23 -12.21 -20.79 4.87
C HIS A 23 -11.48 -19.50 5.20
N TRP A 24 -12.25 -18.55 5.73
CA TRP A 24 -11.76 -17.23 6.13
C TRP A 24 -12.12 -16.95 7.58
N SER A 25 -11.20 -16.32 8.30
CA SER A 25 -11.49 -15.76 9.62
C SER A 25 -12.53 -14.65 9.51
N GLU A 26 -13.17 -14.34 10.64
CA GLU A 26 -13.88 -13.06 10.79
C GLU A 26 -12.93 -11.90 10.45
N PRO A 27 -13.36 -10.91 9.65
CA PRO A 27 -12.55 -9.74 9.34
C PRO A 27 -12.24 -8.92 10.60
N ILE A 28 -11.00 -8.45 10.71
CA ILE A 28 -10.57 -7.53 11.78
C ILE A 28 -10.03 -6.23 11.19
N GLU A 29 -10.20 -5.12 11.90
CA GLU A 29 -9.66 -3.82 11.50
C GLU A 29 -8.13 -3.83 11.47
N LEU A 30 -7.56 -3.18 10.46
CA LEU A 30 -6.13 -2.90 10.29
C LEU A 30 -5.72 -1.64 11.05
N SER A 31 -4.40 -1.45 11.13
CA SER A 31 -3.79 -0.20 11.58
C SER A 31 -4.16 0.98 10.67
N ALA A 32 -3.95 2.19 11.18
CA ALA A 32 -4.16 3.40 10.39
C ALA A 32 -3.20 3.43 9.19
N SER A 33 -1.94 3.02 9.36
CA SER A 33 -0.95 3.04 8.28
C SER A 33 -1.29 2.14 7.08
N LEU A 34 -2.08 1.08 7.26
CA LEU A 34 -2.49 0.17 6.19
C LEU A 34 -3.94 0.41 5.71
N THR A 35 -4.55 1.52 6.11
CA THR A 35 -5.90 1.89 5.69
C THR A 35 -5.90 2.54 4.31
N GLY A 36 -6.63 1.93 3.38
CA GLY A 36 -6.67 2.36 2.01
C GLY A 36 -7.62 1.59 1.11
N ASP A 37 -7.51 1.86 -0.18
CA ASP A 37 -8.24 1.15 -1.21
C ASP A 37 -7.30 0.42 -2.18
N ARG A 38 -7.74 -0.76 -2.65
CA ARG A 38 -7.13 -1.52 -3.76
C ARG A 38 -5.70 -1.98 -3.46
N HIS A 39 -5.49 -2.50 -2.26
CA HIS A 39 -4.22 -3.09 -1.86
C HIS A 39 -3.79 -4.19 -2.83
N THR A 40 -2.56 -4.08 -3.33
CA THR A 40 -1.84 -5.17 -3.96
C THR A 40 -0.50 -5.34 -3.27
N CYS A 41 0.01 -6.57 -3.22
CA CYS A 41 1.17 -6.89 -2.41
C CYS A 41 2.14 -7.85 -3.08
N ARG A 42 3.42 -7.72 -2.71
CA ARG A 42 4.49 -8.68 -2.99
C ARG A 42 5.41 -8.77 -1.78
N TYR A 43 6.00 -9.94 -1.59
CA TYR A 43 7.18 -10.06 -0.74
C TYR A 43 8.40 -9.49 -1.48
N ALA A 44 9.17 -8.67 -0.78
CA ALA A 44 10.53 -8.34 -1.15
C ALA A 44 11.46 -9.49 -0.78
N LYS A 45 12.68 -9.46 -1.34
CA LYS A 45 13.69 -10.52 -1.14
C LYS A 45 14.14 -10.72 0.29
N ASP A 46 14.04 -9.69 1.13
CA ASP A 46 14.40 -9.75 2.55
C ASP A 46 13.24 -10.20 3.45
N GLY A 47 12.12 -10.62 2.87
CA GLY A 47 10.95 -11.12 3.58
C GLY A 47 9.96 -10.05 4.03
N ARG A 48 10.22 -8.76 3.78
CA ARG A 48 9.23 -7.70 4.02
C ARG A 48 8.11 -7.75 2.98
N LEU A 49 6.91 -7.38 3.39
CA LEU A 49 5.78 -7.11 2.51
C LEU A 49 5.86 -5.68 2.01
N VAL A 50 5.70 -5.53 0.70
CA VAL A 50 5.44 -4.25 0.03
C VAL A 50 3.98 -4.25 -0.37
N ILE A 51 3.18 -3.39 0.25
CA ILE A 51 1.74 -3.28 -0.04
C ILE A 51 1.48 -1.90 -0.62
N VAL A 52 1.01 -1.83 -1.85
CA VAL A 52 0.70 -0.57 -2.54
C VAL A 52 -0.80 -0.38 -2.64
N PHE A 53 -1.26 0.85 -2.42
CA PHE A 53 -2.68 1.18 -2.35
C PHE A 53 -2.90 2.68 -2.51
N ARG A 54 -4.17 3.07 -2.62
CA ARG A 54 -4.58 4.47 -2.43
C ARG A 54 -4.80 4.73 -0.97
N ASP A 55 -4.14 5.74 -0.43
CA ASP A 55 -4.36 6.15 0.94
C ASP A 55 -5.78 6.71 1.15
N THR A 56 -6.50 6.14 2.11
CA THR A 56 -7.80 6.67 2.57
C THR A 56 -7.84 6.75 4.09
N THR A 57 -6.68 6.83 4.73
CA THR A 57 -6.56 6.97 6.18
C THR A 57 -7.18 8.29 6.62
N ARG A 58 -8.01 8.27 7.68
CA ARG A 58 -8.83 9.43 8.10
C ARG A 58 -8.02 10.70 8.35
N ASP A 59 -6.88 10.56 9.02
CA ASP A 59 -5.94 11.65 9.27
C ASP A 59 -4.59 11.26 8.65
N SER A 60 -4.36 11.73 7.43
CA SER A 60 -3.13 11.45 6.70
C SER A 60 -2.73 12.62 5.80
N PRO A 61 -1.44 13.01 5.81
CA PRO A 61 -0.91 14.04 4.91
C PRO A 61 -0.92 13.60 3.44
N THR A 62 -1.16 12.33 3.16
CA THR A 62 -1.18 11.76 1.81
C THR A 62 -2.55 11.20 1.42
N HIS A 63 -3.63 11.63 2.08
CA HIS A 63 -4.97 11.15 1.78
C HIS A 63 -5.33 11.38 0.31
N GLY A 64 -5.66 10.29 -0.40
CA GLY A 64 -5.97 10.30 -1.84
C GLY A 64 -4.76 9.99 -2.74
N ASP A 65 -3.56 9.88 -2.19
CA ASP A 65 -2.34 9.59 -2.94
C ASP A 65 -2.10 8.10 -3.15
N TRP A 66 -1.14 7.84 -4.03
CA TRP A 66 -0.56 6.51 -4.19
C TRP A 66 0.60 6.30 -3.22
N VAL A 67 0.48 5.26 -2.40
CA VAL A 67 1.45 4.97 -1.34
C VAL A 67 1.86 3.51 -1.32
N ALA A 68 3.00 3.24 -0.70
CA ALA A 68 3.42 1.90 -0.29
C ALA A 68 3.51 1.84 1.24
N TRP A 69 3.09 0.73 1.82
CA TRP A 69 3.36 0.34 3.20
C TRP A 69 4.39 -0.78 3.21
N ILE A 70 5.41 -0.64 4.04
CA ILE A 70 6.48 -1.61 4.22
C ILE A 70 6.40 -2.17 5.64
N GLY A 71 6.36 -3.49 5.76
CA GLY A 71 6.35 -4.18 7.05
C GLY A 71 6.46 -5.68 6.89
N LYS A 72 6.06 -6.44 7.89
CA LYS A 72 6.05 -7.91 7.89
C LYS A 72 4.62 -8.41 8.04
N TYR A 73 4.42 -9.69 7.70
CA TYR A 73 3.12 -10.35 7.90
C TYR A 73 2.65 -10.29 9.36
N HIS A 74 3.59 -10.42 10.32
CA HIS A 74 3.26 -10.35 11.75
C HIS A 74 2.67 -8.99 12.15
N ASP A 75 3.15 -7.90 11.56
CA ASP A 75 2.62 -6.55 11.80
C ASP A 75 1.13 -6.49 11.41
N ILE A 76 0.73 -7.16 10.33
CA ILE A 76 -0.67 -7.24 9.90
C ILE A 76 -1.49 -8.08 10.90
N VAL A 77 -0.97 -9.22 11.33
CA VAL A 77 -1.63 -10.10 12.30
C VAL A 77 -1.85 -9.40 13.64
N ASN A 78 -0.87 -8.63 14.09
CA ASN A 78 -0.91 -7.91 15.36
C ASN A 78 -1.60 -6.54 15.26
N ARG A 79 -1.89 -6.07 14.05
CA ARG A 79 -2.42 -4.72 13.77
C ARG A 79 -1.45 -3.60 14.16
N GLU A 80 -0.17 -3.83 13.89
CA GLU A 80 0.90 -2.86 14.08
C GLU A 80 1.05 -1.95 12.86
N GLU A 81 1.75 -0.83 13.05
CA GLU A 81 1.89 0.21 12.01
C GLU A 81 2.86 -0.16 10.88
N GLY A 82 3.58 -1.29 10.98
CA GLY A 82 4.64 -1.66 10.06
C GLY A 82 5.93 -0.87 10.28
N GLN A 83 6.85 -0.95 9.32
CA GLN A 83 8.14 -0.27 9.40
C GLN A 83 8.04 1.20 8.99
N TYR A 84 7.43 1.48 7.83
CA TYR A 84 7.19 2.85 7.34
C TYR A 84 6.25 2.85 6.12
N ARG A 85 5.83 4.05 5.72
CA ARG A 85 5.12 4.31 4.47
C ARG A 85 5.95 5.16 3.53
N ILE A 86 5.75 4.94 2.23
CA ILE A 86 6.37 5.71 1.14
C ILE A 86 5.24 6.40 0.37
N ARG A 87 5.31 7.73 0.20
CA ARG A 87 4.48 8.45 -0.76
C ARG A 87 5.08 8.24 -2.15
N LEU A 88 4.44 7.42 -2.99
CA LEU A 88 4.97 7.10 -4.31
C LEU A 88 4.72 8.26 -5.29
N MET A 89 3.48 8.74 -5.34
CA MET A 89 3.12 9.93 -6.12
C MET A 89 1.95 10.69 -5.49
N ASP A 90 2.01 12.01 -5.63
CA ASP A 90 1.01 12.99 -5.22
C ASP A 90 -0.12 13.06 -6.28
N ASN A 91 -1.34 12.67 -5.89
CA ASN A 91 -2.49 12.70 -6.79
C ASN A 91 -3.15 14.09 -6.80
N LYS A 92 -3.34 14.64 -7.99
CA LYS A 92 -3.87 15.99 -8.22
C LYS A 92 -5.39 16.06 -8.33
N LYS A 93 -6.09 14.92 -8.27
CA LYS A 93 -7.55 14.88 -8.43
C LYS A 93 -8.25 13.96 -7.43
N GLY A 94 -8.57 14.51 -6.25
CA GLY A 94 -9.37 13.85 -5.22
C GLY A 94 -8.91 12.42 -4.97
N SER A 95 -9.81 11.45 -5.19
CA SER A 95 -9.50 10.01 -5.09
C SER A 95 -9.47 9.28 -6.45
N ASP A 96 -9.40 10.00 -7.57
CA ASP A 96 -9.42 9.40 -8.91
C ASP A 96 -8.03 8.92 -9.33
N CYS A 97 -7.51 7.93 -8.64
CA CYS A 97 -6.22 7.33 -8.92
C CYS A 97 -6.18 5.91 -8.37
N CYS A 98 -5.06 5.23 -8.61
CA CYS A 98 -4.70 3.96 -7.99
C CYS A 98 -5.61 2.79 -8.39
N TYR A 99 -5.08 1.86 -9.18
CA TYR A 99 -5.43 0.44 -9.24
C TYR A 99 -4.11 -0.29 -9.45
N PRO A 100 -3.26 -0.32 -8.41
CA PRO A 100 -1.84 -0.59 -8.60
C PRO A 100 -1.57 -2.08 -8.81
N GLY A 101 -0.63 -2.39 -9.68
CA GLY A 101 0.11 -3.65 -9.67
C GLY A 101 1.47 -3.45 -9.03
N VAL A 102 2.01 -4.47 -8.36
CA VAL A 102 3.37 -4.46 -7.80
C VAL A 102 4.07 -5.77 -8.09
N GLU A 103 5.33 -5.70 -8.48
CA GLU A 103 6.22 -6.83 -8.74
C GLU A 103 7.57 -6.62 -8.07
N CYS A 104 8.22 -7.71 -7.64
CA CYS A 104 9.59 -7.72 -7.17
C CYS A 104 10.46 -8.44 -8.21
N LEU A 105 11.42 -7.73 -8.81
CA LEU A 105 12.30 -8.25 -9.84
C LEU A 105 13.42 -9.12 -9.25
N THR A 106 14.10 -9.87 -10.12
CA THR A 106 15.18 -10.79 -9.74
C THR A 106 16.41 -10.10 -9.16
N ASP A 107 16.55 -8.79 -9.25
CA ASP A 107 17.61 -8.01 -8.60
C ASP A 107 17.16 -7.36 -7.28
N GLY A 108 15.90 -7.58 -6.87
CA GLY A 108 15.29 -6.98 -5.68
C GLY A 108 14.60 -5.64 -5.93
N THR A 109 14.63 -5.11 -7.15
CA THR A 109 13.90 -3.88 -7.52
C THR A 109 12.40 -4.12 -7.41
N ILE A 110 11.71 -3.25 -6.68
CA ILE A 110 10.26 -3.18 -6.69
C ILE A 110 9.84 -2.33 -7.88
N VAL A 111 8.90 -2.84 -8.67
CA VAL A 111 8.24 -2.08 -9.74
C VAL A 111 6.76 -2.05 -9.44
N THR A 112 6.18 -0.86 -9.39
CA THR A 112 4.76 -0.67 -9.12
C THR A 112 4.17 0.28 -10.14
N THR A 113 2.98 -0.05 -10.65
CA THR A 113 2.36 0.61 -11.81
C THR A 113 0.90 0.90 -11.53
N THR A 114 0.45 2.13 -11.85
CA THR A 114 -0.97 2.50 -11.73
C THR A 114 -1.35 3.65 -12.67
N TYR A 115 -2.65 3.88 -12.87
CA TYR A 115 -3.18 5.15 -13.38
C TYR A 115 -3.39 6.18 -12.26
N GLY A 116 -3.40 7.47 -12.62
CA GLY A 116 -3.86 8.59 -11.79
C GLY A 116 -3.67 9.94 -12.46
N HIS A 117 -3.95 11.03 -11.73
CA HIS A 117 -3.70 12.41 -12.17
C HIS A 117 -2.46 12.94 -11.46
N TRP A 118 -1.31 12.93 -12.13
CA TRP A 118 -0.03 13.21 -11.48
C TRP A 118 0.50 14.62 -11.74
N ILE A 119 -0.09 15.30 -12.72
CA ILE A 119 0.26 16.66 -13.13
C ILE A 119 -1.04 17.47 -13.14
N GLU A 120 -0.97 18.68 -12.59
CA GLU A 120 -2.12 19.58 -12.48
C GLU A 120 -2.67 19.93 -13.87
N ASN A 121 -4.00 19.92 -14.01
CA ASN A 121 -4.71 20.22 -15.26
C ASN A 121 -4.43 19.29 -16.47
N GLU A 122 -3.73 18.18 -16.27
CA GLU A 122 -3.47 17.19 -17.33
C GLU A 122 -4.48 16.03 -17.28
N SER A 123 -4.57 15.29 -18.39
CA SER A 123 -5.32 14.03 -18.43
C SER A 123 -4.63 12.94 -17.58
N PRO A 124 -5.39 11.98 -17.02
CA PRO A 124 -4.79 10.91 -16.23
C PRO A 124 -3.94 10.01 -17.12
N PHE A 125 -2.84 9.49 -16.56
CA PHE A 125 -1.95 8.58 -17.26
C PHE A 125 -1.44 7.46 -16.36
N ILE A 126 -0.99 6.39 -17.01
CA ILE A 126 -0.34 5.26 -16.34
C ILE A 126 1.13 5.59 -16.13
N VAL A 127 1.60 5.34 -14.92
CA VAL A 127 2.99 5.57 -14.51
C VAL A 127 3.51 4.35 -13.76
N SER A 128 4.81 4.11 -13.88
CA SER A 128 5.53 3.09 -13.11
C SER A 128 6.62 3.74 -12.27
N VAL A 129 6.65 3.44 -10.98
CA VAL A 129 7.72 3.81 -10.06
C VAL A 129 8.55 2.56 -9.76
N ARG A 130 9.86 2.75 -9.65
CA ARG A 130 10.81 1.69 -9.27
C ARG A 130 11.68 2.17 -8.12
N PHE A 131 11.97 1.28 -7.19
CA PHE A 131 12.85 1.56 -6.06
C PHE A 131 13.40 0.25 -5.48
N LYS A 132 14.52 0.33 -4.75
CA LYS A 132 14.97 -0.76 -3.89
C LYS A 132 14.74 -0.40 -2.43
N LEU A 133 14.39 -1.39 -1.60
CA LEU A 133 14.16 -1.13 -0.18
C LEU A 133 15.42 -0.66 0.55
N GLU A 134 16.62 -1.09 0.14
CA GLU A 134 17.89 -0.62 0.72
C GLU A 134 18.09 0.90 0.56
N GLU A 135 17.66 1.46 -0.58
CA GLU A 135 17.72 2.91 -0.85
C GLU A 135 16.72 3.65 0.04
N ILE A 136 15.50 3.12 0.17
CA ILE A 136 14.46 3.72 1.01
C ILE A 136 14.80 3.61 2.49
N ASP A 137 15.38 2.49 2.95
CA ASP A 137 15.83 2.30 4.32
C ASP A 137 16.88 3.36 4.70
N THR A 138 17.80 3.66 3.78
CA THR A 138 18.80 4.71 3.96
C THR A 138 18.14 6.09 4.07
N LEU A 139 17.11 6.38 3.29
CA LEU A 139 16.36 7.65 3.39
C LEU A 139 15.58 7.76 4.71
N ALA A 140 14.93 6.68 5.14
CA ALA A 140 14.12 6.64 6.35
C ALA A 140 14.97 6.85 7.63
N GLN A 141 16.24 6.46 7.63
CA GLN A 141 17.15 6.70 8.76
C GLN A 141 17.59 8.17 8.88
N ASN A 142 17.46 8.95 7.82
CA ASN A 142 17.88 10.36 7.76
C ASN A 142 16.74 11.35 8.02
N THR A 143 15.57 10.86 8.45
CA THR A 143 14.35 11.65 8.72
C THR A 143 14.03 11.62 10.21
#